data_AF-A0A6A7BQ08-F1
#
_entry.id   AF-A0A6A7BQ08-F1
#
_cell.length_a   1.000
_cell.length_b   1.000
_cell.length_c   1.000
_cell.angle_alpha   90.00
_cell.angle_beta   90.00
_cell.angle_gamma   90.00
#
_symmetry.space_group_name_H-M   'P 1'
#
loop_
_entity.id
_entity.type
_entity.pdbx_description
1 polymer ?
#
loop_
_entity_poly.entity_id
_entity_poly.type
_entity_poly.pdbx_seq_one_letter_code
_entity_poly.pdbx_strand_id
1 'polypeptide(L)'
;MGPLDIFGVLHAPARLACRLLLSPKYFFRGVKPSEWRRDEYARIRYGTNYKWKPWLLFDIDELERVEQIVREASDDEILRLRNSQLDVTKLVAVVAALLAQAALSSLSLPKLEETHYSARALLTGSLILGLLALFFTCVQQREFGQYVQPEEIRAWLSTEEESGGKDRRSSIIAHQLLQAPFEMLGVSVNMFIAGLGVYEGSAFTRNFGLNTVNGIPDLYVMVLRQISA
;
A
#
# COMPACT_ATOMS: atom_id res chain seq x y z
N MET A 1 12.03 -24.31 5.84
CA MET A 1 11.69 -23.15 4.99
C MET A 1 10.35 -23.46 4.37
N GLY A 2 9.26 -22.97 4.97
CA GLY A 2 7.92 -23.26 4.48
C GLY A 2 7.60 -22.45 3.23
N PRO A 3 6.59 -22.83 2.42
CA PRO A 3 6.14 -22.02 1.29
C PRO A 3 5.81 -20.56 1.67
N LEU A 4 5.43 -20.31 2.93
CA LEU A 4 5.24 -18.97 3.51
C LEU A 4 6.50 -18.08 3.53
N ASP A 5 7.70 -18.65 3.66
CA ASP A 5 8.94 -17.87 3.65
C ASP A 5 9.26 -17.31 2.25
N ILE A 6 8.85 -18.00 1.17
CA ILE A 6 9.12 -17.58 -0.21
C ILE A 6 8.22 -16.39 -0.60
N PHE A 7 6.93 -16.45 -0.27
CA PHE A 7 6.00 -15.35 -0.53
C PHE A 7 6.31 -14.11 0.31
N GLY A 8 6.84 -14.28 1.53
CA GLY A 8 7.32 -13.18 2.37
C GLY A 8 8.54 -12.47 1.78
N VAL A 9 9.51 -13.23 1.26
CA VAL A 9 10.72 -12.68 0.62
C VAL A 9 10.41 -11.98 -0.70
N LEU A 10 9.46 -12.49 -1.50
CA LEU A 10 9.11 -11.90 -2.79
C LEU A 10 8.40 -10.53 -2.66
N HIS A 11 7.59 -10.35 -1.61
CA HIS A 11 6.88 -9.08 -1.34
C HIS A 11 7.67 -8.13 -0.43
N ALA A 12 8.70 -8.62 0.28
CA ALA A 12 9.52 -7.83 1.20
C ALA A 12 10.11 -6.53 0.59
N PRO A 13 10.60 -6.49 -0.66
CA PRO A 13 11.17 -5.27 -1.24
C PRO A 13 10.09 -4.19 -1.46
N ALA A 14 8.90 -4.60 -1.92
CA ALA A 14 7.76 -3.72 -2.10
C ALA A 14 7.27 -3.15 -0.76
N ARG A 15 7.23 -3.98 0.29
CA ARG A 15 6.89 -3.52 1.66
C ARG A 15 7.90 -2.53 2.19
N LEU A 16 9.18 -2.84 2.05
CA LEU A 16 10.26 -1.94 2.47
C LEU A 16 10.18 -0.62 1.72
N ALA A 17 9.96 -0.63 0.41
CA ALA A 17 9.83 0.59 -0.40
C ALA A 17 8.62 1.44 0.02
N CYS A 18 7.44 0.84 0.20
CA CYS A 18 6.25 1.54 0.69
C CYS A 18 6.46 2.11 2.10
N ARG A 19 7.05 1.33 3.02
CA ARG A 19 7.27 1.76 4.40
C ARG A 19 8.45 2.74 4.53
N LEU A 20 9.43 2.69 3.62
CA LEU A 20 10.49 3.70 3.49
C LEU A 20 9.94 5.07 3.10
N LEU A 21 8.85 5.14 2.34
CA LEU A 21 8.20 6.42 2.04
C LEU A 21 7.32 6.94 3.16
N LEU A 22 6.90 6.07 4.08
CA LEU A 22 6.32 6.47 5.35
C LEU A 22 7.40 6.77 6.40
N SER A 23 8.67 6.47 6.14
CA SER A 23 9.80 6.76 7.06
C SER A 23 9.92 8.23 7.48
N PRO A 24 9.58 9.25 6.65
CA PRO A 24 9.54 10.63 7.10
C PRO A 24 8.55 10.82 8.25
N LYS A 25 7.39 10.14 8.22
CA LYS A 25 6.42 10.18 9.32
C LYS A 25 7.00 9.63 10.62
N TYR A 26 7.84 8.59 10.56
CA TYR A 26 8.50 8.01 11.73
C TYR A 26 9.67 8.85 12.22
N PHE A 27 10.42 9.48 11.31
CA PHE A 27 11.56 10.33 11.61
C PHE A 27 11.13 11.69 12.20
N PHE A 28 10.09 12.32 11.63
CA PHE A 28 9.60 13.64 12.07
C PHE A 28 8.69 13.60 13.31
N ARG A 29 8.13 12.45 13.70
CA ARG A 29 7.34 12.31 14.95
C ARG A 29 8.17 11.99 16.20
N GLY A 30 9.50 11.92 16.12
CA GLY A 30 10.34 11.67 17.29
C GLY A 30 10.04 10.33 17.98
N VAL A 31 9.50 9.34 17.24
CA VAL A 31 9.29 8.00 17.77
C VAL A 31 10.67 7.38 17.96
N LYS A 32 11.16 7.40 19.20
CA LYS A 32 12.39 6.72 19.56
C LYS A 32 12.24 5.24 19.17
N PRO A 33 13.19 4.63 18.46
CA PRO A 33 13.22 3.18 18.21
C PRO A 33 13.36 2.32 19.49
N SER A 34 13.13 2.87 20.68
CA SER A 34 13.69 2.43 21.96
C SER A 34 12.67 1.95 23.00
N GLU A 35 11.59 1.29 22.61
CA GLU A 35 10.83 0.49 23.57
C GLU A 35 10.92 -0.99 23.19
N TRP A 36 12.03 -1.56 23.63
CA TRP A 36 12.43 -2.96 23.67
C TRP A 36 11.52 -3.82 24.59
N ARG A 37 10.21 -3.54 24.61
CA ARG A 37 9.19 -4.52 25.04
C ARG A 37 8.80 -5.46 23.89
N ARG A 38 9.31 -5.18 22.69
CA ARG A 38 9.10 -5.84 21.39
C ARG A 38 9.85 -7.17 21.21
N ASP A 39 10.88 -7.44 22.02
CA ASP A 39 11.73 -8.63 21.88
C ASP A 39 11.08 -9.90 22.43
N GLU A 40 10.20 -9.78 23.42
CA GLU A 40 9.59 -10.95 24.05
C GLU A 40 8.53 -11.59 23.16
N TYR A 41 7.57 -10.79 22.66
CA TYR A 41 6.55 -11.27 21.72
C TYR A 41 7.18 -11.81 20.43
N ALA A 42 8.14 -11.09 19.84
CA ALA A 42 8.84 -11.52 18.63
C ALA A 42 9.56 -12.86 18.81
N ARG A 43 10.27 -13.00 19.93
CA ARG A 43 11.08 -14.17 20.25
C ARG A 43 10.22 -15.38 20.59
N ILE A 44 9.11 -15.17 21.31
CA ILE A 44 8.14 -16.24 21.62
C ILE A 44 7.51 -16.76 20.33
N ARG A 45 7.16 -15.87 19.39
CA ARG A 45 6.39 -16.22 18.20
C ARG A 45 7.22 -16.67 16.99
N TYR A 46 8.37 -16.04 16.74
CA TYR A 46 9.21 -16.27 15.56
C TYR A 46 10.58 -16.88 15.88
N GLY A 47 10.84 -17.16 17.17
CA GLY A 47 12.12 -17.67 17.64
C GLY A 47 13.24 -16.63 17.55
N THR A 48 14.48 -17.06 17.76
CA THR A 48 15.68 -16.19 17.80
C THR A 48 16.08 -15.63 16.43
N ASN A 49 15.59 -16.22 15.34
CA ASN A 49 15.92 -15.83 13.97
C ASN A 49 15.08 -14.65 13.42
N TYR A 50 14.18 -14.06 14.22
CA TYR A 50 13.35 -12.92 13.79
C TYR A 50 14.18 -11.69 13.37
N LYS A 51 15.39 -11.52 13.94
CA LYS A 51 16.30 -10.40 13.64
C LYS A 51 16.75 -10.35 12.17
N TRP A 52 16.75 -11.50 11.49
CA TRP A 52 17.13 -11.60 10.08
C TRP A 52 15.99 -11.27 9.11
N LYS A 53 14.80 -10.94 9.62
CA LYS A 53 13.62 -10.62 8.83
C LYS A 53 13.28 -9.13 8.98
N PRO A 54 13.93 -8.22 8.22
CA PRO A 54 13.77 -6.77 8.42
C PRO A 54 12.34 -6.26 8.20
N TRP A 55 11.51 -6.97 7.42
CA TRP A 55 10.09 -6.63 7.25
C TRP A 55 9.27 -6.81 8.53
N LEU A 56 9.64 -7.79 9.38
CA LEU A 56 8.95 -8.04 10.66
C LEU A 56 9.09 -6.86 11.62
N LEU A 57 10.13 -6.03 11.49
CA LEU A 57 10.31 -4.84 12.34
C LEU A 57 9.13 -3.86 12.25
N PHE A 58 8.46 -3.81 11.09
CA PHE A 58 7.34 -2.92 10.88
C PHE A 58 5.99 -3.61 11.14
N ASP A 59 5.88 -4.91 10.85
CA ASP A 59 4.63 -5.67 10.96
C ASP A 59 4.34 -6.13 12.40
N ILE A 60 5.35 -6.20 13.27
CA ILE A 60 5.22 -6.82 14.58
C ILE A 60 4.24 -6.11 15.52
N ASP A 61 4.25 -4.78 15.53
CA ASP A 61 3.34 -3.97 16.36
C ASP A 61 1.87 -4.19 15.95
N GLU A 62 1.65 -4.32 14.65
CA GLU A 62 0.31 -4.53 14.11
C GLU A 62 -0.18 -5.96 14.35
N LEU A 63 0.71 -6.94 14.22
CA LEU A 63 0.43 -8.35 14.55
C LEU A 63 0.16 -8.54 16.04
N GLU A 64 0.91 -7.89 16.93
CA GLU A 64 0.69 -7.91 18.38
C GLU A 64 -0.66 -7.26 18.71
N ARG A 65 -0.96 -6.10 18.10
CA ARG A 65 -2.24 -5.42 18.30
C ARG A 65 -3.44 -6.23 17.82
N VAL A 66 -3.34 -6.86 16.65
CA VAL A 66 -4.42 -7.73 16.14
C VAL A 66 -4.59 -8.94 17.06
N GLU A 67 -3.51 -9.53 17.56
CA GLU A 67 -3.59 -10.64 18.52
C GLU A 67 -4.24 -10.22 19.84
N GLN A 68 -3.89 -9.04 20.36
CA GLN A 68 -4.53 -8.49 21.56
C GLN A 68 -6.03 -8.26 21.33
N ILE A 69 -6.41 -7.68 20.20
CA ILE A 69 -7.83 -7.46 19.84
C ILE A 69 -8.58 -8.80 19.73
N VAL A 70 -7.99 -9.81 19.09
CA VAL A 70 -8.63 -11.13 18.94
C VAL A 70 -8.81 -11.83 20.29
N ARG A 71 -7.89 -11.64 21.24
CA ARG A 71 -7.92 -12.27 22.57
C ARG A 71 -8.82 -11.54 23.58
N GLU A 72 -8.74 -10.22 23.62
CA GLU A 72 -9.27 -9.41 24.73
C GLU A 72 -10.47 -8.53 24.34
N ALA A 73 -10.67 -8.25 23.05
CA ALA A 73 -11.70 -7.30 22.64
C ALA A 73 -13.12 -7.88 22.75
N SER A 74 -14.05 -7.02 23.13
CA SER A 74 -15.48 -7.31 23.16
C SER A 74 -16.05 -7.53 21.76
N ASP A 75 -17.22 -8.18 21.67
CA ASP A 75 -17.88 -8.47 20.40
C ASP A 75 -18.21 -7.20 19.60
N ASP A 76 -18.59 -6.11 20.29
CA ASP A 76 -18.84 -4.81 19.66
C ASP A 76 -17.56 -4.19 19.07
N GLU A 77 -16.43 -4.32 19.76
CA GLU A 77 -15.13 -3.84 19.27
C GLU A 77 -14.66 -4.59 18.03
N ILE A 78 -14.90 -5.91 17.96
CA ILE A 78 -14.60 -6.71 16.77
C ILE A 78 -15.46 -6.27 15.57
N LEU A 79 -16.74 -5.99 15.80
CA LEU A 79 -17.62 -5.47 14.73
C LEU A 79 -17.22 -4.06 14.30
N ARG A 80 -16.77 -3.20 15.23
CA ARG A 80 -16.20 -1.89 14.91
C ARG A 80 -14.92 -2.02 14.10
N LEU A 81 -14.04 -2.96 14.42
CA LEU A 81 -12.84 -3.24 13.63
C LEU A 81 -13.22 -3.61 12.19
N ARG A 82 -14.15 -4.55 12.00
CA ARG A 82 -14.64 -4.92 10.66
C ARG A 82 -15.15 -3.71 9.89
N ASN A 83 -16.01 -2.91 10.51
CA ASN A 83 -16.59 -1.73 9.85
C ASN A 83 -15.49 -0.72 9.48
N SER A 84 -14.52 -0.49 10.38
CA SER A 84 -13.36 0.35 10.09
C SER A 84 -12.54 -0.18 8.92
N GLN A 85 -12.35 -1.51 8.81
CA GLN A 85 -11.63 -2.11 7.68
C GLN A 85 -12.40 -1.97 6.38
N LEU A 86 -13.73 -2.13 6.40
CA LEU A 86 -14.58 -1.89 5.22
C LEU A 86 -14.50 -0.44 4.76
N ASP A 87 -14.44 0.53 5.68
CA ASP A 87 -14.32 1.94 5.33
C ASP A 87 -12.94 2.28 4.76
N VAL A 88 -11.86 1.70 5.29
CA VAL A 88 -10.52 1.82 4.71
C VAL A 88 -10.49 1.24 3.29
N THR A 89 -11.10 0.06 3.09
CA THR A 89 -11.18 -0.62 1.80
C THR A 89 -11.89 0.25 0.75
N LYS A 90 -12.98 0.94 1.12
CA LYS A 90 -13.64 1.91 0.23
C LYS A 90 -12.73 3.06 -0.18
N LEU A 91 -11.95 3.62 0.75
CA LEU A 91 -10.99 4.68 0.44
C LEU A 91 -9.90 4.20 -0.52
N VAL A 92 -9.34 3.01 -0.29
CA VAL A 92 -8.36 2.40 -1.19
C VAL A 92 -8.94 2.22 -2.60
N ALA A 93 -10.19 1.77 -2.71
CA ALA A 93 -10.86 1.63 -4.01
C ALA A 93 -10.97 2.97 -4.76
N VAL A 94 -11.38 4.04 -4.07
CA VAL A 94 -11.49 5.37 -4.66
C VAL A 94 -10.12 5.88 -5.13
N VAL A 95 -9.09 5.76 -4.31
CA VAL A 95 -7.73 6.20 -4.67
C VAL A 95 -7.18 5.40 -5.85
N ALA A 96 -7.38 4.09 -5.87
CA ALA A 96 -6.95 3.24 -6.99
C ALA A 96 -7.64 3.62 -8.30
N ALA A 97 -8.94 3.94 -8.26
CA ALA A 97 -9.69 4.40 -9.44
C ALA A 97 -9.18 5.75 -9.96
N LEU A 98 -8.95 6.73 -9.07
CA LEU A 98 -8.39 8.03 -9.43
C LEU A 98 -6.98 7.90 -10.01
N LEU A 99 -6.15 7.03 -9.44
CA LEU A 99 -4.81 6.75 -9.93
C LEU A 99 -4.83 6.10 -11.32
N ALA A 100 -5.73 5.15 -11.55
CA ALA A 100 -5.90 4.53 -12.87
C ALA A 100 -6.31 5.58 -13.93
N GLN A 101 -7.22 6.49 -13.57
CA GLN A 101 -7.61 7.60 -14.44
C GLN A 101 -6.41 8.53 -14.73
N ALA A 102 -5.65 8.93 -13.71
CA ALA A 102 -4.46 9.76 -13.87
C ALA A 102 -3.38 9.08 -14.72
N ALA A 103 -3.18 7.77 -14.55
CA ALA A 103 -2.26 6.97 -15.34
C ALA A 103 -2.68 6.89 -16.82
N LEU A 104 -3.97 6.73 -17.11
CA LEU A 104 -4.51 6.78 -18.47
C LEU A 104 -4.26 8.15 -19.12
N SER A 105 -4.56 9.24 -18.42
CA SER A 105 -4.26 10.59 -18.92
C SER A 105 -2.77 10.81 -19.15
N SER A 106 -1.91 10.28 -18.28
CA SER A 106 -0.46 10.41 -18.42
C SER A 106 0.10 9.59 -19.60
N LEU A 107 -0.50 8.44 -19.89
CA LEU A 107 -0.16 7.66 -21.09
C LEU A 107 -0.56 8.34 -22.40
N SER A 108 -1.49 9.30 -22.34
CA SER A 108 -1.90 10.13 -23.48
C SER A 108 -1.07 11.40 -23.67
N LEU A 109 -0.03 11.61 -22.86
CA LEU A 109 0.82 12.79 -22.96
C LEU A 109 1.54 12.86 -24.32
N PRO A 110 1.71 14.07 -24.88
CA PRO A 110 2.37 14.24 -26.16
C PRO A 110 3.84 13.82 -26.08
N LYS A 111 4.35 13.30 -27.20
CA LYS A 111 5.75 12.89 -27.37
C LYS A 111 6.24 11.85 -26.37
N LEU A 112 5.33 11.11 -25.72
CA LEU A 112 5.70 10.03 -24.80
C LEU A 112 6.55 8.95 -25.50
N GLU A 113 6.29 8.67 -26.77
CA GLU A 113 7.08 7.71 -27.58
C GLU A 113 8.51 8.17 -27.85
N GLU A 114 8.75 9.49 -27.83
CA GLU A 114 10.08 10.08 -28.01
C GLU A 114 10.85 10.19 -26.67
N THR A 115 10.22 9.87 -25.53
CA THR A 115 10.88 9.83 -24.22
C THR A 115 11.53 8.48 -23.95
N HIS A 116 12.28 8.38 -22.84
CA HIS A 116 12.88 7.11 -22.45
C HIS A 116 11.79 6.06 -22.17
N TYR A 117 11.97 4.84 -22.70
CA TYR A 117 10.97 3.76 -22.63
C TYR A 117 10.54 3.42 -21.19
N SER A 118 11.40 3.69 -20.20
CA SER A 118 11.07 3.48 -18.79
C SER A 118 9.91 4.35 -18.31
N ALA A 119 9.67 5.55 -18.86
CA ALA A 119 8.52 6.38 -18.50
C ALA A 119 7.21 5.64 -18.81
N ARG A 120 7.09 5.13 -20.05
CA ARG A 120 5.91 4.35 -20.50
C ARG A 120 5.76 3.05 -19.72
N ALA A 121 6.86 2.36 -19.42
CA ALA A 121 6.84 1.12 -18.65
C ALA A 121 6.37 1.36 -17.20
N LEU A 122 6.88 2.41 -16.54
CA LEU A 122 6.50 2.79 -15.18
C LEU A 122 5.03 3.24 -15.09
N LEU A 123 4.57 4.05 -16.06
CA LEU A 123 3.16 4.47 -16.12
C LEU A 123 2.22 3.28 -16.36
N THR A 124 2.53 2.41 -17.33
CA THR A 124 1.74 1.19 -17.58
C THR A 124 1.77 0.25 -16.36
N GLY A 125 2.93 0.09 -15.72
CA GLY A 125 3.09 -0.70 -14.51
C GLY A 125 2.25 -0.18 -13.35
N SER A 126 2.24 1.14 -13.14
CA SER A 126 1.38 1.77 -12.13
C SER A 126 -0.10 1.51 -12.40
N LEU A 127 -0.55 1.63 -13.64
CA LEU A 127 -1.94 1.35 -14.02
C LEU A 127 -2.34 -0.09 -13.69
N ILE A 128 -1.53 -1.08 -14.10
CA ILE A 128 -1.80 -2.49 -13.84
C ILE A 128 -1.84 -2.78 -12.34
N LEU A 129 -0.86 -2.29 -11.58
CA LEU A 129 -0.81 -2.49 -10.13
C LEU A 129 -1.97 -1.80 -9.40
N GLY A 130 -2.39 -0.62 -9.86
CA GLY A 130 -3.53 0.11 -9.30
C GLY A 130 -4.84 -0.63 -9.53
N LEU A 131 -5.06 -1.16 -10.74
CA LEU A 131 -6.22 -2.00 -11.05
C LEU A 131 -6.21 -3.33 -10.28
N LEU A 132 -5.03 -3.92 -10.09
CA LEU A 132 -4.88 -5.15 -9.33
C LEU A 132 -5.15 -4.91 -7.83
N ALA A 133 -4.69 -3.79 -7.28
CA ALA A 133 -5.04 -3.36 -5.93
C ALA A 133 -6.55 -3.14 -5.78
N LEU A 134 -7.20 -2.51 -6.76
CA LEU A 134 -8.66 -2.33 -6.77
C LEU A 134 -9.39 -3.68 -6.80
N PHE A 135 -8.94 -4.64 -7.62
CA PHE A 135 -9.51 -5.98 -7.66
C PHE A 135 -9.42 -6.68 -6.31
N PHE A 136 -8.24 -6.69 -5.67
CA PHE A 136 -8.07 -7.30 -4.35
C PHE A 136 -8.88 -6.58 -3.26
N THR A 137 -9.01 -5.26 -3.35
CA THR A 137 -9.87 -4.45 -2.48
C THR A 137 -11.33 -4.89 -2.58
N CYS A 138 -11.84 -5.14 -3.78
CA CYS A 138 -13.19 -5.67 -4.00
C CYS A 138 -13.37 -7.08 -3.41
N VAL A 139 -12.37 -7.96 -3.58
CA VAL A 139 -12.38 -9.30 -2.97
C VAL A 139 -12.42 -9.19 -1.45
N GLN A 140 -11.58 -8.36 -0.84
CA GLN A 140 -11.54 -8.13 0.59
C GLN A 140 -12.87 -7.55 1.11
N GLN A 141 -13.46 -6.59 0.40
CA GLN A 141 -14.76 -6.02 0.76
C GLN A 141 -15.86 -7.09 0.75
N ARG A 142 -15.83 -8.02 -0.20
CA ARG A 142 -16.78 -9.13 -0.27
C ARG A 142 -16.63 -10.07 0.91
N GLU A 143 -15.42 -10.52 1.22
CA GLU A 143 -15.16 -11.44 2.33
C GLU A 143 -15.58 -10.82 3.68
N PHE A 144 -15.14 -9.59 3.98
CA PHE A 144 -15.52 -8.91 5.22
C PHE A 144 -16.99 -8.51 5.27
N GLY A 145 -17.63 -8.29 4.12
CA GLY A 145 -19.06 -8.02 4.04
C GLY A 145 -19.94 -9.21 4.40
N GLN A 146 -19.40 -10.43 4.32
CA GLN A 146 -20.15 -11.66 4.60
C GLN A 146 -20.14 -12.04 6.09
N TYR A 147 -19.12 -11.64 6.85
CA TYR A 147 -19.04 -11.96 8.27
C TYR A 147 -19.96 -11.07 9.11
N VAL A 148 -21.09 -11.64 9.54
CA VAL A 148 -22.09 -10.95 10.37
C VAL A 148 -21.79 -11.17 11.85
N GLN A 149 -21.23 -12.34 12.21
CA GLN A 149 -20.99 -12.71 13.60
C GLN A 149 -19.56 -12.36 14.04
N PRO A 150 -19.37 -11.88 15.29
CA PRO A 150 -18.05 -11.54 15.81
C PRO A 150 -17.12 -12.76 15.92
N GLU A 151 -17.66 -13.95 16.21
CA GLU A 151 -16.85 -15.18 16.30
C GLU A 151 -16.27 -15.61 14.96
N GLU A 152 -16.99 -15.41 13.85
CA GLU A 152 -16.48 -15.72 12.50
C GLU A 152 -15.28 -14.83 12.14
N ILE A 153 -15.34 -13.55 12.54
CA ILE A 153 -14.25 -12.59 12.33
C ILE A 153 -13.04 -12.97 13.20
N ARG A 154 -13.27 -13.36 14.45
CA ARG A 154 -12.21 -13.85 15.34
C ARG A 154 -11.58 -15.12 14.79
N ALA A 155 -12.39 -16.07 14.31
CA ALA A 155 -11.92 -17.31 13.70
C ALA A 155 -11.06 -17.01 12.45
N TRP A 156 -11.51 -16.12 11.57
CA TRP A 156 -10.77 -15.70 10.38
C TRP A 156 -9.44 -15.00 10.70
N LEU A 157 -9.44 -14.12 11.70
CA LEU A 157 -8.25 -13.40 12.16
C LEU A 157 -7.30 -14.29 12.96
N SER A 158 -7.74 -15.45 13.44
CA SER A 158 -6.93 -16.35 14.25
C SER A 158 -6.44 -17.56 13.47
N THR A 159 -5.30 -18.10 13.87
CA THR A 159 -4.97 -19.50 13.60
C THR A 159 -5.30 -20.26 14.87
N GLU A 160 -6.22 -21.21 14.78
CA GLU A 160 -6.49 -22.13 15.90
C GLU A 160 -5.25 -22.99 16.14
N GLU A 161 -4.70 -22.93 17.35
CA GLU A 161 -3.74 -23.92 17.83
C GLU A 161 -4.54 -25.08 18.41
N GLU A 162 -4.11 -26.31 18.12
CA GLU A 162 -4.82 -27.59 18.37
C GLU A 162 -5.05 -27.93 19.87
N SER A 163 -4.93 -26.97 20.78
CA SER A 163 -5.05 -27.16 22.22
C SER A 163 -5.98 -26.14 22.87
N GLY A 164 -7.25 -26.53 23.05
CA GLY A 164 -8.07 -26.09 24.18
C GLY A 164 -8.31 -24.58 24.34
N GLY A 165 -8.88 -23.93 23.32
CA GLY A 165 -9.86 -22.84 23.49
C GLY A 165 -9.47 -21.52 24.17
N LYS A 166 -8.23 -21.30 24.62
CA LYS A 166 -7.82 -20.04 25.30
C LYS A 166 -6.70 -19.25 24.65
N ASP A 167 -5.89 -19.83 23.77
CA ASP A 167 -4.79 -19.12 23.09
C ASP A 167 -5.06 -18.98 21.59
N ARG A 168 -5.99 -18.08 21.21
CA ARG A 168 -6.17 -17.66 19.82
C ARG A 168 -4.99 -16.78 19.40
N ARG A 169 -4.14 -17.27 18.49
CA ARG A 169 -3.02 -16.50 17.91
C ARG A 169 -3.49 -15.78 16.64
N SER A 170 -3.07 -14.54 16.43
CA SER A 170 -3.36 -13.82 15.17
C SER A 170 -2.82 -14.59 13.96
N SER A 171 -3.57 -14.75 12.88
CA SER A 171 -3.10 -15.37 11.63
C SER A 171 -2.23 -14.37 10.86
N ILE A 172 -1.00 -14.75 10.54
CA ILE A 172 -0.08 -13.93 9.72
C ILE A 172 -0.65 -13.77 8.31
N ILE A 173 -1.33 -14.79 7.80
CA ILE A 173 -1.94 -14.79 6.47
C ILE A 173 -3.11 -13.81 6.44
N ALA A 174 -3.97 -13.83 7.46
CA ALA A 174 -5.09 -12.90 7.58
C ALA A 174 -4.60 -11.45 7.66
N HIS A 175 -3.54 -11.22 8.45
CA HIS A 175 -2.91 -9.91 8.55
C HIS A 175 -2.31 -9.44 7.23
N GLN A 176 -1.58 -10.31 6.53
CA GLN A 176 -1.00 -9.99 5.23
C GLN A 176 -2.08 -9.73 4.17
N LEU A 177 -3.18 -10.47 4.21
CA LEU A 177 -4.31 -10.28 3.30
C LEU A 177 -4.99 -8.94 3.55
N LEU A 178 -5.12 -8.51 4.81
CA LEU A 178 -5.65 -7.20 5.19
C LEU A 178 -4.83 -6.04 4.63
N GLN A 179 -3.51 -6.19 4.59
CA GLN A 179 -2.60 -5.11 4.18
C GLN A 179 -2.29 -5.09 2.68
N ALA A 180 -2.44 -6.21 2.00
CA ALA A 180 -1.99 -6.37 0.62
C ALA A 180 -2.49 -5.29 -0.35
N PRO A 181 -3.79 -4.91 -0.39
CA PRO A 181 -4.25 -3.90 -1.36
C PRO A 181 -3.65 -2.52 -1.12
N PHE A 182 -3.47 -2.14 0.15
CA PHE A 182 -2.85 -0.87 0.51
C PHE A 182 -1.38 -0.83 0.08
N GLU A 183 -0.63 -1.91 0.31
CA GLU A 183 0.77 -2.01 -0.11
C GLU A 183 0.92 -1.95 -1.62
N MET A 184 0.07 -2.67 -2.36
CA MET A 184 0.06 -2.67 -3.82
C MET A 184 -0.28 -1.30 -4.40
N LEU A 185 -1.27 -0.61 -3.81
CA LEU A 185 -1.60 0.76 -4.18
C LEU A 185 -0.43 1.70 -3.94
N GLY A 186 0.28 1.57 -2.81
CA GLY A 186 1.47 2.37 -2.55
C GLY A 186 2.56 2.19 -3.60
N VAL A 187 2.85 0.94 -4.02
CA VAL A 187 3.82 0.67 -5.10
C VAL A 187 3.36 1.27 -6.42
N SER A 188 2.07 1.16 -6.73
CA SER A 188 1.47 1.76 -7.93
C SER A 188 1.67 3.28 -7.96
N VAL A 189 1.37 3.98 -6.86
CA VAL A 189 1.58 5.43 -6.75
C VAL A 189 3.05 5.80 -6.98
N ASN A 190 3.99 5.03 -6.42
CA ASN A 190 5.41 5.29 -6.59
C ASN A 190 5.89 5.11 -8.03
N MET A 191 5.43 4.05 -8.69
CA MET A 191 5.72 3.84 -10.10
C MET A 191 5.13 4.95 -10.96
N PHE A 192 3.93 5.44 -10.61
CA PHE A 192 3.30 6.55 -11.32
C PHE A 192 4.12 7.84 -11.21
N ILE A 193 4.49 8.24 -9.99
CA ILE A 193 5.31 9.43 -9.74
C ILE A 193 6.68 9.31 -10.40
N ALA A 194 7.34 8.14 -10.28
CA ALA A 194 8.62 7.90 -10.93
C ALA A 194 8.50 7.96 -12.47
N GLY A 195 7.42 7.41 -13.03
CA GLY A 195 7.14 7.46 -14.46
C GLY A 195 6.96 8.89 -14.97
N LEU A 196 6.22 9.72 -14.24
CA LEU A 196 6.09 11.15 -14.53
C LEU A 196 7.43 11.89 -14.41
N GLY A 197 8.21 11.63 -13.34
CA GLY A 197 9.52 12.24 -13.17
C GLY A 197 10.50 11.90 -14.30
N VAL A 198 10.48 10.66 -14.79
CA VAL A 198 11.28 10.27 -15.96
C VAL A 198 10.78 10.95 -17.24
N TYR A 199 9.46 11.06 -17.43
CA TYR A 199 8.87 11.77 -18.56
C TYR A 199 9.31 13.23 -18.59
N GLU A 200 9.09 13.96 -17.49
CA GLU A 200 9.44 15.38 -17.36
C GLU A 200 10.95 15.60 -17.47
N GLY A 201 11.77 14.77 -16.80
CA GLY A 201 13.22 14.86 -16.89
C GLY A 201 13.75 14.59 -18.30
N SER A 202 13.15 13.64 -19.02
CA SER A 202 13.48 13.37 -20.42
C SER A 202 13.08 14.54 -21.32
N ALA A 203 11.90 15.12 -21.08
CA ALA A 203 11.41 16.26 -21.85
C ALA A 203 12.23 17.53 -21.63
N PHE A 204 12.68 17.77 -20.40
CA PHE A 204 13.59 18.85 -20.08
C PHE A 204 14.95 18.66 -20.76
N THR A 205 15.54 17.47 -20.67
CA THR A 205 16.87 17.17 -21.26
C THR A 205 16.84 17.27 -22.78
N ARG A 206 15.73 16.86 -23.42
CA ARG A 206 15.58 16.89 -24.88
C ARG A 206 14.97 18.20 -25.41
N ASN A 207 14.72 19.19 -24.54
CA ASN A 207 14.02 20.44 -24.87
C ASN A 207 12.75 20.19 -25.71
N PHE A 208 11.95 19.19 -25.34
CA PHE A 208 10.65 19.05 -25.98
C PHE A 208 9.85 20.30 -25.64
N GLY A 209 9.46 21.05 -26.67
CA GLY A 209 8.51 22.16 -26.54
C GLY A 209 7.15 21.64 -26.08
N LEU A 210 7.03 21.32 -24.79
CA LEU A 210 5.77 20.96 -24.13
C LEU A 210 4.83 22.17 -24.07
N ASN A 211 5.39 23.39 -24.27
CA ASN A 211 4.70 24.67 -24.26
C ASN A 211 4.37 25.21 -25.67
N THR A 212 4.34 24.36 -26.70
CA THR A 212 4.01 24.79 -28.07
C THR A 212 2.80 24.04 -28.60
N VAL A 213 1.62 24.63 -28.41
CA VAL A 213 0.48 24.39 -29.31
C VAL A 213 0.73 25.24 -30.55
N ASN A 214 0.91 24.63 -31.71
CA ASN A 214 1.15 25.30 -33.00
C ASN A 214 2.43 26.18 -33.09
N GLY A 215 3.54 25.77 -32.45
CA GLY A 215 4.84 26.42 -32.66
C GLY A 215 5.01 27.81 -32.05
N ILE A 216 4.09 28.25 -31.17
CA ILE A 216 4.22 29.52 -30.43
C ILE A 216 4.39 29.20 -28.93
N PRO A 217 5.46 29.68 -28.27
CA PRO A 217 5.70 29.40 -26.85
C PRO A 217 4.70 30.13 -25.94
N ASP A 218 3.94 29.36 -25.19
CA ASP A 218 2.71 29.75 -24.47
C ASP A 218 2.92 30.46 -23.11
N LEU A 219 4.08 31.08 -22.87
CA LEU A 219 4.32 31.77 -21.59
C LEU A 219 3.70 33.17 -21.52
N TYR A 220 3.36 33.77 -22.67
CA TYR A 220 2.81 35.14 -22.72
C TYR A 220 1.29 35.22 -22.96
N VAL A 221 0.67 34.20 -23.54
CA VAL A 221 -0.75 34.28 -23.96
C VAL A 221 -1.71 34.01 -22.80
N MET A 222 -1.34 33.17 -21.82
CA MET A 222 -2.23 32.83 -20.72
C MET A 222 -2.43 33.98 -19.71
N VAL A 223 -1.42 34.83 -19.49
CA VAL A 223 -1.52 35.99 -18.57
C VAL A 223 -2.24 37.18 -19.21
N LEU A 224 -2.07 37.41 -20.52
CA LEU A 224 -2.75 38.52 -21.20
C LEU A 224 -4.22 38.25 -21.48
N ARG A 225 -4.64 36.97 -21.64
CA ARG A 225 -6.06 36.62 -21.82
C ARG A 225 -6.91 36.74 -20.55
N GLN A 226 -6.31 36.73 -19.37
CA GLN A 226 -7.03 36.94 -18.10
C GLN A 226 -7.16 38.41 -17.70
N ILE A 227 -6.45 39.34 -18.36
CA ILE A 227 -6.51 40.78 -18.07
C ILE A 227 -7.43 41.52 -19.06
N SER A 228 -7.84 40.88 -20.16
CA SER A 228 -8.68 41.50 -21.21
C SER A 228 -10.06 40.85 -21.39
N ALA A 229 -10.60 40.16 -20.38
CA ALA A 229 -11.95 39.59 -20.40
C ALA A 229 -12.71 39.96 -19.12
#